data_AF-A0A429ETB0-F1
#
_entry.id   AF-A0A429ETB0-F1
#
_cell.length_a   1.000
_cell.length_b   1.000
_cell.length_c   1.000
_cell.angle_alpha   90.00
_cell.angle_beta   90.00
_cell.angle_gamma   90.00
#
_symmetry.space_group_name_H-M   'P 1'
#
loop_
_entity.id
_entity.type
_entity.pdbx_description
1 polymer ?
#
loop_
_entity_poly.entity_id
_entity_poly.type
_entity_poly.pdbx_seq_one_letter_code
_entity_poly.pdbx_strand_id
1 'polypeptide(L)'
;MRENDMRKSVLGIGAMTAVLGLSLAPAAIAAPGSAGQGGVGTFASVVIGAKRVPVDNRFIPPRVGGDAEFDGHGPDVFANAILVGIGSNRLAVRIFMDAIETTPDFTRARGTSPDFLIYVAPAGQCVLSVSRGGYEEIRYRDTDHAVDAFGGQVTDSFVSGWSFVGDTNSSEAGTRTGVALTTFSFVANVQPC
;
A
#
# COMPACT_ATOMS: atom_id res chain seq x y z
N MET A 1 2.88 -58.08 -2.60
CA MET A 1 4.20 -58.73 -2.39
C MET A 1 5.26 -57.74 -2.83
N ARG A 2 6.21 -57.26 -2.02
CA ARG A 2 6.57 -57.59 -0.64
C ARG A 2 7.04 -56.30 0.03
N GLU A 3 6.60 -56.11 1.27
CA GLU A 3 7.40 -55.45 2.31
C GLU A 3 8.83 -56.00 2.29
N ASN A 4 9.80 -55.14 2.58
CA ASN A 4 11.04 -55.64 3.15
C ASN A 4 11.46 -54.80 4.35
N ASP A 5 11.82 -55.58 5.34
CA ASP A 5 11.85 -55.33 6.76
C ASP A 5 13.28 -55.02 7.24
N MET A 6 13.34 -54.44 8.43
CA MET A 6 14.42 -54.29 9.41
C MET A 6 15.89 -54.51 9.02
N ARG A 7 16.72 -53.55 9.46
CA ARG A 7 17.90 -53.86 10.28
C ARG A 7 18.04 -52.92 11.48
N LYS A 8 18.22 -53.55 12.65
CA LYS A 8 18.48 -53.01 13.99
C LYS A 8 19.98 -52.79 14.25
N SER A 9 20.24 -52.13 15.38
CA SER A 9 21.48 -52.07 16.21
C SER A 9 22.41 -50.88 15.89
N VAL A 10 23.05 -50.18 16.83
CA VAL A 10 23.59 -50.54 18.17
C VAL A 10 23.55 -49.33 19.13
N LEU A 11 23.50 -49.63 20.43
CA LEU A 11 23.70 -48.78 21.61
C LEU A 11 24.88 -47.79 21.52
N GLY A 12 24.70 -46.62 22.15
CA GLY A 12 25.79 -45.78 22.66
C GLY A 12 25.34 -45.07 23.94
N ILE A 13 25.79 -45.58 25.09
CA ILE A 13 25.59 -44.98 26.42
C ILE A 13 26.66 -43.90 26.60
N GLY A 14 26.23 -42.65 26.78
CA GLY A 14 27.10 -41.53 27.13
C GLY A 14 26.49 -40.77 28.31
N ALA A 15 27.05 -41.00 29.51
CA ALA A 15 26.72 -40.25 30.71
C ALA A 15 27.30 -38.83 30.62
N MET A 16 26.46 -37.81 30.77
CA MET A 16 26.88 -36.41 30.96
C MET A 16 26.46 -35.98 32.36
N THR A 17 27.47 -35.77 33.19
CA THR A 17 27.40 -35.34 34.58
C THR A 17 26.84 -33.92 34.68
N ALA A 18 25.81 -33.73 35.49
CA ALA A 18 25.24 -32.43 35.83
C ALA A 18 26.17 -31.68 36.79
N VAL A 19 26.54 -30.44 36.46
CA VAL A 19 27.15 -29.48 37.39
C VAL A 19 26.11 -28.38 37.65
N LEU A 20 25.44 -28.48 38.79
CA LEU A 20 24.55 -27.44 39.32
C LEU A 20 25.40 -26.36 40.00
N GLY A 21 25.63 -25.24 39.31
CA GLY A 21 26.13 -24.02 39.92
C GLY A 21 24.99 -23.24 40.56
N LEU A 22 24.92 -23.18 41.90
CA LEU A 22 24.12 -22.21 42.62
C LEU A 22 24.81 -20.84 42.53
N SER A 23 24.25 -19.91 41.76
CA SER A 23 24.57 -18.49 41.89
C SER A 23 23.53 -17.81 42.78
N LEU A 24 23.99 -17.26 43.90
CA LEU A 24 23.20 -16.37 44.76
C LEU A 24 23.10 -15.00 44.08
N ALA A 25 21.91 -14.65 43.59
CA ALA A 25 21.63 -13.30 43.11
C ALA A 25 21.42 -12.34 44.30
N PRO A 26 22.07 -11.16 44.34
CA PRO A 26 21.76 -10.15 45.35
C PRO A 26 20.40 -9.50 45.06
N ALA A 27 19.63 -9.28 46.13
CA ALA A 27 18.36 -8.56 46.09
C ALA A 27 18.59 -7.10 45.67
N ALA A 28 17.98 -6.68 44.57
CA ALA A 28 17.97 -5.29 44.15
C ALA A 28 17.04 -4.47 45.05
N ILE A 29 17.62 -3.51 45.77
CA ILE A 29 16.91 -2.50 46.53
C ILE A 29 16.33 -1.50 45.51
N ALA A 30 15.00 -1.43 45.42
CA ALA A 30 14.31 -0.45 44.60
C ALA A 30 14.52 0.95 45.20
N ALA A 31 15.22 1.82 44.47
CA ALA A 31 15.29 3.23 44.78
C ALA A 31 13.96 3.92 44.39
N PRO A 32 13.35 4.73 45.26
CA PRO A 32 12.24 5.59 44.88
C PRO A 32 12.79 6.89 44.30
N GLY A 33 12.41 7.23 43.07
CA GLY A 33 12.66 8.58 42.55
C GLY A 33 12.64 8.69 41.04
N SER A 34 11.53 9.15 40.49
CA SER A 34 11.45 10.50 39.90
C SER A 34 10.10 10.66 39.19
N ALA A 35 9.18 11.31 39.88
CA ALA A 35 8.15 12.09 39.20
C ALA A 35 8.87 13.32 38.61
N GLY A 36 8.93 13.42 37.28
CA GLY A 36 9.57 14.54 36.62
C GLY A 36 9.41 14.51 35.10
N GLN A 37 8.83 15.61 34.61
CA GLN A 37 8.92 16.17 33.26
C GLN A 37 7.90 15.67 32.22
N GLY A 38 7.06 16.62 31.78
CA GLY A 38 6.13 16.48 30.66
C GLY A 38 6.86 15.94 29.44
N GLY A 39 6.34 14.83 28.92
CA GLY A 39 6.97 14.09 27.84
C GLY A 39 7.10 14.95 26.60
N VAL A 40 8.34 15.32 26.28
CA VAL A 40 8.74 15.70 24.91
C VAL A 40 8.51 14.44 24.09
N GLY A 41 7.33 14.29 23.52
CA GLY A 41 7.00 13.03 22.90
C GLY A 41 7.87 12.80 21.66
N THR A 42 8.28 11.55 21.50
CA THR A 42 9.39 11.17 20.63
C THR A 42 9.01 11.31 19.16
N PHE A 43 9.76 12.12 18.42
CA PHE A 43 9.75 12.11 16.97
C PHE A 43 10.37 10.80 16.47
N ALA A 44 9.70 10.14 15.53
CA ALA A 44 10.23 8.93 14.91
C ALA A 44 10.07 9.01 13.38
N SER A 45 11.01 8.41 12.66
CA SER A 45 10.95 8.24 11.22
C SER A 45 10.69 6.76 10.91
N VAL A 46 9.67 6.49 10.11
CA VAL A 46 9.24 5.13 9.76
C VAL A 46 9.29 4.97 8.25
N VAL A 47 9.93 3.90 7.77
CA VAL A 47 9.90 3.55 6.34
C VAL A 47 8.58 2.85 6.02
N ILE A 48 7.78 3.47 5.15
CA ILE A 48 6.62 2.85 4.53
C ILE A 48 7.13 2.18 3.24
N GLY A 49 7.05 0.85 3.20
CA GLY A 49 7.42 0.09 2.01
C GLY A 49 6.47 0.36 0.84
N ALA A 50 6.96 0.22 -0.39
CA ALA A 50 6.17 0.31 -1.61
C ALA A 50 4.87 -0.52 -1.52
N LYS A 51 3.76 0.08 -1.93
CA LYS A 51 2.44 -0.54 -1.95
C LYS A 51 1.82 -0.45 -3.34
N ARG A 52 1.10 -1.50 -3.74
CA ARG A 52 0.13 -1.43 -4.82
C ARG A 52 -1.19 -0.94 -4.27
N VAL A 53 -1.82 0.01 -4.95
CA VAL A 53 -3.07 0.65 -4.51
C VAL A 53 -4.06 0.68 -5.68
N PRO A 54 -5.26 0.09 -5.52
CA PRO A 54 -5.67 -0.83 -4.46
C PRO A 54 -4.81 -2.12 -4.43
N VAL A 55 -4.81 -2.84 -3.31
CA VAL A 55 -3.99 -4.06 -3.14
C VAL A 55 -4.44 -5.16 -4.11
N ASP A 56 -5.74 -5.47 -4.14
CA ASP A 56 -6.25 -6.68 -4.80
C ASP A 56 -6.59 -6.48 -6.29
N ASN A 57 -6.93 -5.26 -6.70
CA ASN A 57 -7.32 -5.00 -8.09
C ASN A 57 -7.06 -3.54 -8.51
N ARG A 58 -8.07 -2.80 -8.97
CA ARG A 58 -7.96 -1.43 -9.42
C ARG A 58 -9.18 -0.66 -8.94
N PHE A 59 -9.06 0.65 -8.84
CA PHE A 59 -10.21 1.50 -8.64
C PHE A 59 -10.95 1.62 -9.97
N ILE A 60 -12.22 1.20 -9.98
CA ILE A 60 -13.12 1.31 -11.13
C ILE A 60 -14.07 2.47 -10.83
N PRO A 61 -13.93 3.63 -11.51
CA PRO A 61 -14.88 4.72 -11.36
C PRO A 61 -16.26 4.30 -11.88
N PRO A 62 -17.36 4.79 -11.29
CA PRO A 62 -18.70 4.49 -11.78
C PRO A 62 -18.91 5.08 -13.18
N ARG A 63 -19.81 4.45 -13.94
CA ARG A 63 -20.31 5.00 -15.20
C ARG A 63 -21.18 6.22 -14.93
N VAL A 64 -20.96 7.29 -15.68
CA VAL A 64 -21.69 8.56 -15.54
C VAL A 64 -22.29 9.06 -16.86
N GLY A 65 -22.05 8.39 -17.98
CA GLY A 65 -22.59 8.77 -19.29
C GLY A 65 -22.36 7.72 -20.38
N GLY A 66 -23.03 7.92 -21.52
CA GLY A 66 -22.98 7.11 -22.75
C GLY A 66 -23.65 5.75 -22.66
N ASP A 67 -23.36 4.88 -23.64
CA ASP A 67 -23.52 3.45 -23.44
C ASP A 67 -22.39 2.96 -22.51
N ALA A 68 -22.10 1.67 -22.43
CA ALA A 68 -21.10 1.18 -21.48
C ALA A 68 -19.80 0.77 -22.19
N GLU A 69 -19.72 0.99 -23.49
CA GLU A 69 -18.69 0.47 -24.39
C GLU A 69 -17.85 1.62 -24.96
N PHE A 70 -16.53 1.40 -25.08
CA PHE A 70 -15.61 2.33 -25.76
C PHE A 70 -15.25 1.86 -27.18
N ASP A 71 -15.59 0.61 -27.54
CA ASP A 71 -15.50 -0.04 -28.88
C ASP A 71 -14.23 0.25 -29.71
N GLY A 72 -13.06 0.32 -29.08
CA GLY A 72 -11.79 0.60 -29.78
C GLY A 72 -11.63 2.06 -30.20
N HIS A 73 -12.50 2.95 -29.76
CA HIS A 73 -12.36 4.41 -29.91
C HIS A 73 -11.61 5.04 -28.74
N GLY A 74 -11.23 4.21 -27.76
CA GLY A 74 -10.47 4.58 -26.58
C GLY A 74 -11.19 5.56 -25.67
N PRO A 75 -10.86 5.58 -24.38
CA PRO A 75 -11.02 6.80 -23.60
C PRO A 75 -9.80 7.72 -23.70
N ASP A 76 -10.06 9.03 -23.76
CA ASP A 76 -9.15 10.01 -23.18
C ASP A 76 -9.19 9.84 -21.65
N VAL A 77 -8.04 9.49 -21.06
CA VAL A 77 -7.91 9.18 -19.63
C VAL A 77 -7.18 10.31 -18.92
N PHE A 78 -7.78 10.76 -17.81
CA PHE A 78 -7.11 11.56 -16.79
C PHE A 78 -7.24 10.86 -15.44
N ALA A 79 -6.13 10.79 -14.70
CA ALA A 79 -6.14 10.32 -13.33
C ALA A 79 -5.21 11.15 -12.45
N ASN A 80 -5.55 11.23 -11.17
CA ASN A 80 -4.65 11.76 -10.16
C ASN A 80 -4.71 10.91 -8.88
N ALA A 81 -3.65 11.01 -8.09
CA ALA A 81 -3.59 10.38 -6.79
C ALA A 81 -3.04 11.36 -5.75
N ILE A 82 -3.63 11.33 -4.55
CA ILE A 82 -3.20 12.15 -3.43
C ILE A 82 -2.99 11.34 -2.18
N LEU A 83 -1.98 11.72 -1.38
CA LEU A 83 -1.86 11.28 0.00
C LEU A 83 -2.84 12.07 0.88
N VAL A 84 -3.58 11.35 1.71
CA VAL A 84 -4.52 11.91 2.68
C VAL A 84 -4.19 11.42 4.08
N GLY A 85 -4.48 12.26 5.08
CA GLY A 85 -4.29 11.91 6.49
C GLY A 85 -2.99 12.40 7.13
N ILE A 86 -2.26 13.34 6.50
CA ILE A 86 -1.24 14.15 7.19
C ILE A 86 -1.90 14.89 8.37
N GLY A 87 -1.26 14.84 9.54
CA GLY A 87 -1.80 15.30 10.82
C GLY A 87 -2.69 14.28 11.53
N SER A 88 -2.88 13.08 10.99
CA SER A 88 -3.69 12.02 11.59
C SER A 88 -2.86 10.75 11.85
N ASN A 89 -3.45 9.77 12.55
CA ASN A 89 -2.80 8.49 12.79
C ASN A 89 -2.92 7.50 11.60
N ARG A 90 -3.50 7.91 10.48
CA ARG A 90 -3.70 7.09 9.29
C ARG A 90 -3.19 7.84 8.06
N LEU A 91 -2.42 7.16 7.23
CA LEU A 91 -2.05 7.67 5.91
C LEU A 91 -2.68 6.79 4.85
N ALA A 92 -3.35 7.40 3.89
CA ALA A 92 -4.05 6.71 2.82
C ALA A 92 -3.81 7.38 1.48
N VAL A 93 -4.16 6.68 0.41
CA VAL A 93 -4.13 7.16 -0.97
C VAL A 93 -5.57 7.29 -1.46
N ARG A 94 -5.89 8.43 -2.05
CA ARG A 94 -7.15 8.65 -2.77
C ARG A 94 -6.85 8.82 -4.25
N ILE A 95 -7.61 8.15 -5.09
CA ILE A 95 -7.45 8.18 -6.54
C ILE A 95 -8.68 8.83 -7.16
N PHE A 96 -8.50 9.69 -8.15
CA PHE A 96 -9.55 10.13 -9.06
C PHE A 96 -9.22 9.64 -10.46
N MET A 97 -10.25 9.24 -11.20
CA MET A 97 -10.15 8.88 -12.61
C MET A 97 -11.35 9.44 -13.38
N ASP A 98 -11.07 9.89 -14.60
CA ASP A 98 -12.03 10.33 -15.61
C ASP A 98 -11.58 9.74 -16.95
N ALA A 99 -12.34 8.78 -17.45
CA ALA A 99 -12.17 8.17 -18.76
C ALA A 99 -13.39 8.53 -19.60
N ILE A 100 -13.17 9.21 -20.71
CA ILE A 100 -14.22 9.67 -21.61
C ILE A 100 -13.91 9.27 -23.04
N GLU A 101 -14.88 8.64 -23.67
CA GLU A 101 -14.82 8.24 -25.06
C GLU A 101 -14.63 9.46 -25.97
N THR A 102 -13.86 9.27 -27.04
CA THR A 102 -13.53 10.35 -27.97
C THR A 102 -14.57 10.54 -29.10
N THR A 103 -15.57 9.65 -29.17
CA THR A 103 -16.62 9.56 -30.19
C THR A 103 -18.04 9.85 -29.65
N PRO A 104 -19.05 10.05 -30.55
CA PRO A 104 -20.33 10.71 -30.23
C PRO A 104 -21.33 9.98 -29.32
N ASP A 105 -21.00 8.80 -28.82
CA ASP A 105 -21.69 8.04 -27.78
C ASP A 105 -21.36 8.51 -26.36
N PHE A 106 -20.21 9.15 -26.18
CA PHE A 106 -19.76 9.78 -24.92
C PHE A 106 -19.76 8.83 -23.72
N THR A 107 -19.40 7.55 -23.91
CA THR A 107 -19.19 6.63 -22.80
C THR A 107 -18.20 7.23 -21.82
N ARG A 108 -18.59 7.28 -20.54
CA ARG A 108 -17.78 7.95 -19.52
C ARG A 108 -17.82 7.22 -18.19
N ALA A 109 -16.64 6.91 -17.68
CA ALA A 109 -16.42 6.42 -16.33
C ALA A 109 -15.66 7.46 -15.52
N ARG A 110 -16.27 7.98 -14.45
CA ARG A 110 -15.69 9.07 -13.65
C ARG A 110 -15.99 8.92 -12.18
N GLY A 111 -14.98 9.07 -11.33
CA GLY A 111 -15.19 9.11 -9.89
C GLY A 111 -13.93 9.20 -9.07
N THR A 112 -14.15 9.34 -7.76
CA THR A 112 -13.12 9.36 -6.73
C THR A 112 -13.26 8.10 -5.88
N SER A 113 -12.12 7.46 -5.60
CA SER A 113 -12.08 6.26 -4.77
C SER A 113 -12.37 6.57 -3.30
N PRO A 114 -12.70 5.55 -2.49
CA PRO A 114 -12.45 5.60 -1.06
C PRO A 114 -10.97 5.84 -0.74
N ASP A 115 -10.68 6.16 0.52
CA ASP A 115 -9.30 6.30 1.01
C ASP A 115 -8.69 4.90 1.22
N PHE A 116 -7.70 4.53 0.40
CA PHE A 116 -6.99 3.27 0.54
C PHE A 116 -5.85 3.40 1.55
N LEU A 117 -6.03 2.80 2.72
CA LEU A 117 -5.07 2.86 3.81
C LEU A 117 -3.73 2.21 3.43
N ILE A 118 -2.63 2.95 3.60
CA ILE A 118 -1.27 2.46 3.34
C ILE A 118 -0.42 2.37 4.60
N TYR A 119 -0.77 3.11 5.66
CA TYR A 119 -0.04 3.12 6.92
C TYR A 119 -0.93 3.56 8.10
N VAL A 120 -0.65 2.98 9.27
CA VAL A 120 -1.24 3.37 10.56
C VAL A 120 -0.09 3.66 11.52
N ALA A 121 -0.08 4.86 12.08
CA ALA A 121 0.90 5.24 13.09
C ALA A 121 0.64 4.49 14.41
N PRO A 122 1.68 4.23 15.23
CA PRO A 122 1.51 3.70 16.57
C PRO A 122 0.51 4.50 17.41
N ALA A 123 -0.07 3.86 18.43
CA ALA A 123 -1.04 4.50 19.31
C ALA A 123 -0.47 5.79 19.93
N GLY A 124 -1.25 6.87 19.88
CA GLY A 124 -0.83 8.18 20.36
C GLY A 124 0.07 8.97 19.40
N GLN A 125 0.38 8.44 18.21
CA GLN A 125 1.17 9.14 17.20
C GLN A 125 0.37 9.53 15.96
N CYS A 126 0.76 10.65 15.36
CA CYS A 126 0.20 11.23 14.15
C CYS A 126 1.32 11.43 13.11
N VAL A 127 0.98 11.26 11.83
CA VAL A 127 1.88 11.49 10.70
C VAL A 127 2.07 12.98 10.52
N LEU A 128 3.26 13.50 10.81
CA LEU A 128 3.60 14.91 10.65
C LEU A 128 3.94 15.26 9.19
N SER A 129 4.76 14.43 8.55
CA SER A 129 5.22 14.65 7.18
C SER A 129 5.65 13.36 6.50
N VAL A 130 5.82 13.43 5.19
CA VAL A 130 6.34 12.35 4.35
C VAL A 130 7.52 12.86 3.52
N SER A 131 8.45 11.98 3.17
CA SER A 131 9.68 12.34 2.46
C SER A 131 9.53 12.50 0.94
N ARG A 132 8.30 12.44 0.42
CA ARG A 132 7.96 12.62 -0.99
C ARG A 132 6.71 13.47 -1.11
N GLY A 133 6.54 14.15 -2.23
CA GLY A 133 5.33 14.87 -2.59
C GLY A 133 4.09 13.98 -2.55
N GLY A 134 2.98 14.55 -2.06
CA GLY A 134 1.72 13.85 -1.87
C GLY A 134 0.75 13.94 -3.04
N TYR A 135 1.21 14.28 -4.24
CA TYR A 135 0.39 14.47 -5.44
C TYR A 135 1.06 13.85 -6.67
N GLU A 136 0.23 13.27 -7.55
CA GLU A 136 0.60 12.74 -8.86
C GLU A 136 -0.58 12.93 -9.82
N GLU A 137 -0.29 13.17 -11.11
CA GLU A 137 -1.31 13.12 -12.16
C GLU A 137 -0.76 12.54 -13.47
N ILE A 138 -1.65 12.03 -14.30
CA ILE A 138 -1.34 11.56 -15.64
C ILE A 138 -2.52 11.79 -16.58
N ARG A 139 -2.19 12.05 -17.86
CA ARG A 139 -3.12 12.16 -18.98
C ARG A 139 -2.59 11.35 -20.13
N TYR A 140 -3.42 10.52 -20.75
CA TYR A 140 -3.07 9.84 -21.98
C TYR A 140 -4.34 9.45 -22.74
N ARG A 141 -4.16 9.05 -24.00
CA ARG A 141 -5.23 8.46 -24.81
C ARG A 141 -4.97 6.97 -24.91
N ASP A 142 -5.94 6.18 -24.46
CA ASP A 142 -5.95 4.74 -24.71
C ASP A 142 -6.35 4.51 -26.18
N THR A 143 -5.68 3.58 -26.86
CA THR A 143 -5.86 3.35 -28.31
C THR A 143 -5.97 1.87 -28.66
N ASP A 144 -5.92 0.98 -27.68
CA ASP A 144 -6.06 -0.45 -27.87
C ASP A 144 -6.79 -1.08 -26.68
N HIS A 145 -6.80 -2.42 -26.61
CA HIS A 145 -7.48 -3.16 -25.54
C HIS A 145 -6.50 -3.70 -24.49
N ALA A 146 -5.25 -3.23 -24.49
CA ALA A 146 -4.22 -3.72 -23.60
C ALA A 146 -4.29 -3.02 -22.23
N VAL A 147 -3.53 -3.57 -21.28
CA VAL A 147 -3.28 -2.86 -20.01
C VAL A 147 -2.14 -1.88 -20.26
N ASP A 148 -2.40 -0.59 -20.05
CA ASP A 148 -1.35 0.42 -20.12
C ASP A 148 -0.57 0.50 -18.80
N ALA A 149 0.75 0.69 -18.90
CA ALA A 149 1.63 0.88 -17.76
C ALA A 149 2.54 2.10 -17.96
N PHE A 150 2.65 2.93 -16.94
CA PHE A 150 3.45 4.14 -16.95
C PHE A 150 4.32 4.25 -15.70
N GLY A 151 5.45 4.95 -15.79
CA GLY A 151 6.18 5.41 -14.61
C GLY A 151 5.47 6.57 -13.91
N GLY A 152 5.99 7.00 -12.76
CA GLY A 152 5.62 8.28 -12.17
C GLY A 152 5.93 9.44 -13.13
N GLN A 153 5.02 10.40 -13.23
CA GLN A 153 5.07 11.58 -14.10
C GLN A 153 5.60 12.81 -13.36
N VAL A 154 5.42 12.88 -12.03
CA VAL A 154 5.92 13.99 -11.21
C VAL A 154 7.20 13.59 -10.48
N THR A 155 8.26 14.41 -10.62
CA THR A 155 9.63 14.09 -10.16
C THR A 155 9.76 13.76 -8.67
N ASP A 156 8.97 14.40 -7.80
CA ASP A 156 8.98 14.16 -6.35
C ASP A 156 7.70 13.43 -5.87
N SER A 157 7.10 12.63 -6.71
CA SER A 157 5.86 11.92 -6.36
C SER A 157 6.06 10.75 -5.41
N PHE A 158 5.04 10.44 -4.61
CA PHE A 158 4.93 9.17 -3.91
C PHE A 158 4.62 7.99 -4.84
N VAL A 159 4.13 8.24 -6.06
CA VAL A 159 3.79 7.22 -7.06
C VAL A 159 5.04 6.83 -7.87
N SER A 160 5.32 5.53 -7.94
CA SER A 160 6.40 4.97 -8.76
C SER A 160 5.93 4.48 -10.13
N GLY A 161 4.64 4.13 -10.25
CA GLY A 161 4.05 3.77 -11.53
C GLY A 161 2.54 3.63 -11.48
N TRP A 162 1.95 3.64 -12.67
CA TRP A 162 0.53 3.54 -12.94
C TRP A 162 0.22 2.29 -13.79
N SER A 163 -0.97 1.74 -13.62
CA SER A 163 -1.53 0.70 -14.48
C SER A 163 -3.00 0.99 -14.74
N PHE A 164 -3.38 1.03 -16.02
CA PHE A 164 -4.72 1.36 -16.45
C PHE A 164 -5.34 0.25 -17.28
N VAL A 165 -6.67 0.21 -17.24
CA VAL A 165 -7.48 -0.40 -18.27
C VAL A 165 -8.47 0.68 -18.67
N GLY A 166 -8.38 1.20 -19.89
CA GLY A 166 -9.30 2.18 -20.43
C GLY A 166 -10.42 1.48 -21.20
N ASP A 167 -10.03 0.81 -22.28
CA ASP A 167 -10.87 0.12 -23.26
C ASP A 167 -10.56 -1.39 -23.26
N THR A 168 -11.58 -2.24 -23.38
CA THR A 168 -11.43 -3.67 -23.71
C THR A 168 -12.57 -4.11 -24.68
N ASN A 169 -12.78 -5.41 -24.88
CA ASN A 169 -13.94 -5.88 -25.65
C ASN A 169 -15.17 -6.01 -24.72
N SER A 170 -16.19 -5.12 -24.83
CA SER A 170 -17.55 -5.11 -24.19
C SER A 170 -17.86 -4.04 -23.11
N SER A 171 -19.02 -4.11 -22.44
CA SER A 171 -19.50 -3.14 -21.43
C SER A 171 -18.54 -2.96 -20.24
N GLU A 172 -17.77 -1.87 -20.22
CA GLU A 172 -16.63 -1.63 -19.33
C GLU A 172 -16.72 -0.42 -18.43
N ALA A 173 -17.42 0.63 -18.87
CA ALA A 173 -17.58 1.82 -18.06
C ALA A 173 -18.32 1.44 -16.77
N GLY A 174 -17.67 1.61 -15.62
CA GLY A 174 -18.21 1.20 -14.31
C GLY A 174 -17.97 -0.26 -13.91
N THR A 175 -17.34 -1.09 -14.75
CA THR A 175 -17.13 -2.52 -14.47
C THR A 175 -15.68 -3.00 -14.64
N ARG A 176 -14.90 -2.41 -15.56
CA ARG A 176 -13.52 -2.83 -15.85
C ARG A 176 -12.55 -1.68 -16.08
N THR A 177 -13.02 -0.60 -16.70
CA THR A 177 -12.26 0.63 -16.87
C THR A 177 -11.82 1.14 -15.51
N GLY A 178 -10.52 1.30 -15.28
CA GLY A 178 -10.02 1.58 -13.96
C GLY A 178 -8.52 1.73 -13.87
N VAL A 179 -8.06 2.08 -12.68
CA VAL A 179 -6.69 2.48 -12.41
C VAL A 179 -6.15 1.84 -11.14
N ALA A 180 -4.90 1.39 -11.19
CA ALA A 180 -4.09 1.07 -10.02
C ALA A 180 -2.76 1.82 -10.11
N LEU A 181 -2.11 1.99 -8.97
CA LEU A 181 -0.77 2.57 -8.88
C LEU A 181 0.12 1.76 -7.96
N THR A 182 1.42 1.94 -8.09
CA THR A 182 2.42 1.49 -7.12
C THR A 182 3.07 2.72 -6.52
N THR A 183 3.31 2.71 -5.21
CA THR A 183 4.06 3.77 -4.53
C THR A 183 5.56 3.47 -4.54
N PHE A 184 6.39 4.49 -4.41
CA PHE A 184 7.74 4.28 -3.90
C PHE A 184 7.70 3.80 -2.44
N SER A 185 8.80 3.24 -1.96
CA SER A 185 9.08 3.29 -0.53
C SER A 185 9.44 4.73 -0.14
N PHE A 186 8.94 5.21 0.98
CA PHE A 186 9.20 6.56 1.48
C PHE A 186 9.16 6.59 3.01
N VAL A 187 9.67 7.67 3.59
CA VAL A 187 9.69 7.86 5.05
C VAL A 187 8.48 8.69 5.46
N ALA A 188 7.78 8.25 6.50
CA ALA A 188 6.85 9.08 7.26
C ALA A 188 7.50 9.49 8.58
N ASN A 189 7.46 10.78 8.88
CA ASN A 189 7.84 11.29 10.19
C ASN A 189 6.58 11.35 11.05
N VAL A 190 6.63 10.72 12.21
CA VAL A 190 5.55 10.67 13.18
C VAL A 190 5.96 11.37 14.46
N GLN A 191 4.97 11.92 15.14
CA GLN A 191 5.10 12.60 16.42
C GLN A 191 3.88 12.25 17.28
N PRO A 192 3.87 12.55 18.58
CA PRO A 192 2.63 12.52 19.34
C PRO A 192 1.54 13.34 18.66
N CYS A 193 0.33 12.80 18.62
CA CYS A 193 -0.85 13.64 18.52
C CYS A 193 -0.96 14.46 19.83
#